data_AF-A0A2V8LJ83-F1
#
_entry.id   AF-A0A2V8LJ83-F1
#
_cell.length_a   1.000
_cell.length_b   1.000
_cell.length_c   1.000
_cell.angle_alpha   90.00
_cell.angle_beta   90.00
_cell.angle_gamma   90.00
#
_symmetry.space_group_name_H-M   'P 1'
#
loop_
_entity.id
_entity.type
_entity.pdbx_description
1 polymer ?
#
loop_
_entity_poly.entity_id
_entity_poly.type
_entity_poly.pdbx_seq_one_letter_code
_entity_poly.pdbx_strand_id
1 'polypeptide(L)'
;MTWDDYRQIYRDYSTATNQIQIVTIVANESLKEFPQNLPDTLKRPLLGGIVEFATLLSQVAGSAKDGRKIRRSVKPPSDDPTEATLLYSVLQLFLGLVPLGASAKLDKSSQPNFERLLSSQALIMVFAFVEAFLADTLRLICSVRPEILKTEKKIEWSTALEFDKKEDLIAHLRERYVYDFGWLSLDERVKHLRGKLGLEINTPTSDLKLLLWWENVRHVIIHNGGRVSQEFRTRTGESDLPIGDPIPITFKDIEKTSTAAALLAADIFESVSNKFFDKTRAEITGLILRSRDKLPKYLRIESSGTTKTKKTRRKSPAAHNKK
;
A
#
# COMPACT_ATOMS: atom_id res chain seq x y z
N MET A 1 -6.45 -27.76 -10.96
CA MET A 1 -6.05 -27.10 -9.71
C MET A 1 -6.82 -27.76 -8.58
N THR A 2 -6.13 -28.20 -7.54
CA THR A 2 -6.65 -28.98 -6.40
C THR A 2 -6.98 -28.07 -5.21
N TRP A 3 -7.58 -28.63 -4.16
CA TRP A 3 -7.75 -27.88 -2.90
C TRP A 3 -6.41 -27.56 -2.23
N ASP A 4 -5.41 -28.45 -2.35
CA ASP A 4 -4.07 -28.20 -1.79
C ASP A 4 -3.38 -27.02 -2.49
N ASP A 5 -3.58 -26.87 -3.80
CA ASP A 5 -3.13 -25.68 -4.55
C ASP A 5 -3.79 -24.41 -3.97
N TYR A 6 -5.10 -24.46 -3.70
CA TYR A 6 -5.81 -23.30 -3.12
C TYR A 6 -5.32 -22.95 -1.71
N ARG A 7 -5.11 -23.98 -0.91
CA ARG A 7 -4.55 -23.86 0.44
C ARG A 7 -3.17 -23.22 0.39
N GLN A 8 -2.36 -23.57 -0.60
CA GLN A 8 -1.04 -22.96 -0.78
C GLN A 8 -1.17 -21.48 -1.19
N ILE A 9 -2.04 -21.15 -2.15
CA ILE A 9 -2.33 -19.75 -2.54
C ILE A 9 -2.69 -18.89 -1.31
N TYR A 10 -3.58 -19.38 -0.44
CA TYR A 10 -3.96 -18.65 0.77
C TYR A 10 -2.81 -18.52 1.78
N ARG A 11 -1.98 -19.56 1.93
CA ARG A 11 -0.78 -19.51 2.77
C ARG A 11 0.22 -18.50 2.27
N ASP A 12 0.48 -18.48 0.96
CA ASP A 12 1.42 -17.53 0.36
C ASP A 12 0.94 -16.09 0.55
N TYR A 13 -0.35 -15.83 0.34
CA TYR A 13 -0.98 -14.55 0.69
C TYR A 13 -0.79 -14.18 2.16
N SER A 14 -1.07 -15.11 3.08
CA SER A 14 -0.97 -14.85 4.52
C SER A 14 0.48 -14.61 4.96
N THR A 15 1.44 -15.39 4.45
CA THR A 15 2.86 -15.19 4.73
C THR A 15 3.35 -13.85 4.19
N ALA A 16 3.02 -13.52 2.94
CA ALA A 16 3.43 -12.26 2.33
C ALA A 16 2.88 -11.04 3.08
N THR A 17 1.60 -11.06 3.44
CA THR A 17 0.98 -9.96 4.21
C THR A 17 1.60 -9.80 5.61
N ASN A 18 1.93 -10.91 6.29
CA ASN A 18 2.66 -10.86 7.56
C ASN A 18 4.11 -10.34 7.40
N GLN A 19 4.80 -10.74 6.34
CA GLN A 19 6.15 -10.23 6.04
C GLN A 19 6.13 -8.71 5.81
N ILE A 20 5.14 -8.17 5.09
CA ILE A 20 4.96 -6.72 4.94
C ILE A 20 4.82 -6.05 6.30
N GLN A 21 3.98 -6.59 7.20
CA GLN A 21 3.80 -6.01 8.53
C GLN A 21 5.12 -5.98 9.31
N ILE A 22 5.85 -7.09 9.33
CA ILE A 22 7.15 -7.18 10.01
C ILE A 22 8.13 -6.15 9.44
N VAL A 23 8.29 -6.10 8.11
CA VAL A 23 9.18 -5.15 7.44
C VAL A 23 8.77 -3.71 7.75
N THR A 24 7.48 -3.40 7.70
CA THR A 24 6.97 -2.05 7.97
C THR A 24 7.22 -1.64 9.42
N ILE A 25 6.99 -2.53 10.39
CA ILE A 25 7.25 -2.27 11.82
C ILE A 25 8.74 -2.00 12.04
N VAL A 26 9.61 -2.89 11.56
CA VAL A 26 11.05 -2.80 11.76
C VAL A 26 11.61 -1.54 11.08
N ALA A 27 11.18 -1.26 9.85
CA ALA A 27 11.60 -0.06 9.12
C ALA A 27 11.11 1.23 9.80
N ASN A 28 9.87 1.25 10.28
CA ASN A 28 9.31 2.41 10.97
C ASN A 28 10.10 2.73 12.24
N GLU A 29 10.41 1.72 13.06
CA GLU A 29 11.19 1.92 14.28
C GLU A 29 12.62 2.40 13.98
N SER A 30 13.25 1.80 12.96
CA SER A 30 14.61 2.15 12.53
C SER A 30 14.72 3.57 11.93
N LEU A 31 13.64 4.09 11.35
CA LEU A 31 13.61 5.38 10.65
C LEU A 31 12.90 6.50 11.43
N LYS A 32 12.26 6.21 12.57
CA LYS A 32 11.50 7.17 13.39
C LYS A 32 12.30 8.41 13.79
N GLU A 33 13.56 8.22 14.16
CA GLU A 33 14.50 9.29 14.51
C GLU A 33 15.72 9.29 13.58
N PHE A 34 15.49 9.11 12.28
CA PHE A 34 16.57 9.00 11.30
C PHE A 34 17.55 10.19 11.38
N PRO A 35 18.88 9.94 11.36
CA PRO A 35 19.56 8.63 11.25
C PRO A 35 19.92 7.96 12.59
N GLN A 36 19.46 8.47 13.73
CA GLN A 36 19.91 8.05 15.07
C GLN A 36 19.58 6.59 15.41
N ASN A 37 18.41 6.11 14.97
CA ASN A 37 17.94 4.75 15.21
C ASN A 37 18.52 3.71 14.24
N LEU A 38 19.36 4.12 13.29
CA LEU A 38 20.01 3.16 12.40
C LEU A 38 21.02 2.29 13.17
N PRO A 39 21.21 1.02 12.76
CA PRO A 39 22.29 0.17 13.27
C PRO A 39 23.64 0.89 13.17
N ASP A 40 24.51 0.68 14.17
CA ASP A 40 25.82 1.35 14.24
C ASP A 40 26.69 1.11 12.99
N THR A 41 26.53 -0.05 12.36
CA THR A 41 27.20 -0.42 11.10
C THR A 41 26.82 0.50 9.94
N LEU A 42 25.59 1.04 9.91
CA LEU A 42 25.13 1.96 8.87
C LEU A 42 25.22 3.42 9.32
N LYS A 43 24.95 3.69 10.60
CA LYS A 43 24.88 5.04 11.17
C LYS A 43 26.23 5.76 11.12
N ARG A 44 27.33 5.09 11.52
CA ARG A 44 28.64 5.74 11.60
C ARG A 44 29.18 6.15 10.22
N PRO A 45 29.22 5.27 9.20
CA PRO A 45 29.62 5.66 7.84
C PRO A 45 28.73 6.74 7.27
N LEU A 46 27.41 6.66 7.50
CA LEU A 46 26.45 7.65 7.02
C LEU A 46 26.70 9.04 7.62
N LEU A 47 26.85 9.15 8.95
CA LEU A 47 27.14 10.42 9.61
C LEU A 47 28.48 11.00 9.16
N GLY A 48 29.51 10.15 9.02
CA GLY A 48 30.81 10.57 8.47
C GLY A 48 30.66 11.16 7.07
N GLY A 49 29.98 10.45 6.17
CA GLY A 49 29.73 10.92 4.80
C GLY A 49 28.91 12.21 4.73
N ILE A 50 27.91 12.39 5.60
CA ILE A 50 27.14 13.64 5.69
C ILE A 50 28.04 14.81 6.12
N VAL A 51 28.92 14.62 7.10
CA VAL A 51 29.85 15.65 7.58
C VAL A 51 30.86 16.03 6.50
N GLU A 52 31.43 15.04 5.80
CA GLU A 52 32.34 15.27 4.68
C GLU A 52 31.66 16.05 3.55
N PHE A 53 30.43 15.67 3.21
CA PHE A 53 29.64 16.36 2.19
C PHE A 53 29.29 17.80 2.58
N ALA A 54 28.87 18.04 3.82
CA ALA A 54 28.60 19.38 4.32
C ALA A 54 29.87 20.27 4.29
N THR A 55 31.03 19.68 4.60
CA THR A 55 32.33 20.34 4.53
C THR A 55 32.68 20.70 3.07
N LEU A 56 32.44 19.78 2.13
CA LEU A 56 32.63 20.02 0.70
C LEU A 56 31.74 21.16 0.19
N LEU A 57 30.44 21.14 0.50
CA LEU A 57 29.50 22.20 0.12
C LEU A 57 29.93 23.56 0.67
N SER A 58 30.40 23.61 1.92
CA SER A 58 30.91 24.84 2.53
C SER A 58 32.15 25.37 1.82
N GLN A 59 33.08 24.48 1.42
CA GLN A 59 34.26 24.85 0.64
C GLN A 59 33.90 25.37 -0.76
N VAL A 60 32.94 24.72 -1.43
CA VAL A 60 32.41 25.13 -2.74
C VAL A 60 31.76 26.51 -2.65
N ALA A 61 30.91 26.75 -1.66
CA ALA A 61 30.27 28.03 -1.44
C ALA A 61 31.29 29.16 -1.16
N GLY A 62 32.33 28.88 -0.37
CA GLY A 62 33.42 29.83 -0.12
C GLY A 62 34.24 30.13 -1.38
N SER A 63 34.65 29.10 -2.12
CA SER A 63 35.49 29.28 -3.32
C SER A 63 34.75 29.95 -4.47
N ALA A 64 33.42 29.76 -4.56
CA ALA A 64 32.57 30.48 -5.52
C ALA A 64 32.55 31.99 -5.24
N LYS A 65 32.61 32.42 -3.98
CA LYS A 65 32.75 33.84 -3.62
C LYS A 65 34.12 34.40 -3.99
N ASP A 66 35.16 33.58 -3.89
CA ASP A 66 36.56 34.00 -4.08
C ASP A 66 37.09 33.76 -5.51
N GLY A 67 36.27 33.24 -6.43
CA GLY A 67 36.66 32.94 -7.81
C GLY A 67 37.69 31.81 -7.97
N ARG A 68 37.93 31.00 -6.92
CA ARG A 68 38.93 29.92 -6.96
C ARG A 68 38.34 28.61 -7.47
N LYS A 69 39.06 27.94 -8.38
CA LYS A 69 38.69 26.59 -8.84
C LYS A 69 39.05 25.55 -7.77
N ILE A 70 38.07 24.78 -7.32
CA ILE A 70 38.31 23.63 -6.43
C ILE A 70 38.73 22.44 -7.29
N ARG A 71 39.96 21.95 -7.10
CA ARG A 71 40.43 20.64 -7.57
C ARG A 71 40.49 19.67 -6.39
N ARG A 72 39.35 19.12 -5.97
CA ARG A 72 39.33 17.97 -5.08
C ARG A 72 38.50 16.86 -5.71
N SER A 73 39.14 15.73 -5.94
CA SER A 73 38.46 14.45 -6.08
C SER A 73 37.98 14.06 -4.68
N VAL A 74 36.68 13.86 -4.53
CA VAL A 74 36.12 13.26 -3.31
C VAL A 74 36.21 11.76 -3.52
N LYS A 75 37.06 11.10 -2.73
CA LYS A 75 37.09 9.64 -2.69
C LYS A 75 35.78 9.17 -2.05
N PRO A 76 35.11 8.13 -2.56
CA PRO A 76 33.95 7.57 -1.89
C PRO A 76 34.32 7.17 -0.45
N PRO A 77 33.46 7.46 0.53
CA PRO A 77 33.80 7.27 1.94
C PRO A 77 33.77 5.81 2.42
N SER A 78 33.31 4.89 1.59
CA SER A 78 33.33 3.45 1.88
C SER A 78 33.61 2.63 0.63
N ASP A 79 34.38 1.56 0.79
CA ASP A 79 34.57 0.51 -0.22
C ASP A 79 33.40 -0.50 -0.21
N ASP A 80 32.53 -0.46 0.80
CA ASP A 80 31.31 -1.28 0.83
C ASP A 80 30.22 -0.68 -0.08
N PRO A 81 29.70 -1.45 -1.06
CA PRO A 81 28.73 -0.93 -2.03
C PRO A 81 27.38 -0.56 -1.41
N THR A 82 26.99 -1.19 -0.30
CA THR A 82 25.73 -0.90 0.40
C THR A 82 25.83 0.44 1.11
N GLU A 83 26.92 0.67 1.85
CA GLU A 83 27.19 1.95 2.52
C GLU A 83 27.30 3.10 1.53
N ALA A 84 28.01 2.90 0.42
CA ALA A 84 28.13 3.90 -0.64
C ALA A 84 26.77 4.25 -1.26
N THR A 85 25.94 3.24 -1.55
CA THR A 85 24.59 3.42 -2.11
C THR A 85 23.66 4.14 -1.13
N LEU A 86 23.70 3.78 0.15
CA LEU A 86 22.93 4.42 1.21
C LEU A 86 23.32 5.90 1.32
N LEU A 87 24.62 6.19 1.42
CA LEU A 87 25.10 7.57 1.51
C LEU A 87 24.66 8.37 0.29
N TYR A 88 24.89 7.87 -0.92
CA TYR A 88 24.48 8.56 -2.14
C TYR A 88 22.97 8.88 -2.13
N SER A 89 22.14 7.92 -1.74
CA SER A 89 20.69 8.10 -1.65
C SER A 89 20.30 9.17 -0.62
N VAL A 90 20.97 9.19 0.53
CA VAL A 90 20.74 10.19 1.57
C VAL A 90 21.20 11.58 1.12
N LEU A 91 22.33 11.68 0.44
CA LEU A 91 22.81 12.95 -0.11
C LEU A 91 21.87 13.48 -1.18
N GLN A 92 21.37 12.62 -2.09
CA GLN A 92 20.36 13.00 -3.08
C GLN A 92 19.06 13.47 -2.43
N LEU A 93 18.61 12.77 -1.38
CA LEU A 93 17.45 13.19 -0.60
C LEU A 93 17.67 14.59 -0.02
N PHE A 94 18.78 14.84 0.67
CA PHE A 94 19.06 16.16 1.24
C PHE A 94 19.22 17.25 0.19
N LEU A 95 19.86 16.96 -0.95
CA LEU A 95 19.95 17.90 -2.07
C LEU A 95 18.58 18.28 -2.62
N GLY A 96 17.66 17.31 -2.73
CA GLY A 96 16.28 17.58 -3.14
C GLY A 96 15.47 18.41 -2.14
N LEU A 97 15.91 18.49 -0.89
CA LEU A 97 15.30 19.31 0.16
C LEU A 97 15.85 20.73 0.20
N VAL A 98 16.97 21.01 -0.47
CA VAL A 98 17.49 22.38 -0.58
C VAL A 98 16.67 23.13 -1.63
N PRO A 99 15.91 24.16 -1.24
CA PRO A 99 15.13 24.94 -2.20
C PRO A 99 16.05 25.60 -3.24
N LEU A 100 15.65 25.55 -4.51
CA LEU A 100 16.35 26.19 -5.62
C LEU A 100 16.21 27.73 -5.50
N GLY A 101 17.07 28.38 -4.73
CA GLY A 101 17.11 29.84 -4.60
C GLY A 101 17.89 30.35 -3.38
N ALA A 102 18.66 31.42 -3.54
CA ALA A 102 19.62 31.94 -2.55
C ALA A 102 19.02 32.44 -1.22
N SER A 103 17.69 32.45 -1.03
CA SER A 103 17.04 33.00 0.17
C SER A 103 16.03 32.08 0.84
N ALA A 104 15.88 30.83 0.41
CA ALA A 104 14.83 29.97 0.92
C ALA A 104 15.30 29.26 2.19
N LYS A 105 14.73 29.66 3.34
CA LYS A 105 14.90 28.98 4.62
C LYS A 105 14.33 27.56 4.48
N LEU A 106 15.07 26.56 4.94
CA LEU A 106 14.55 25.20 5.11
C LEU A 106 13.31 25.27 6.02
N ASP A 107 12.14 25.01 5.44
CA ASP A 107 10.92 24.85 6.22
C ASP A 107 11.01 23.51 6.97
N LYS A 108 10.46 23.44 8.19
CA LYS A 108 10.35 22.17 8.93
C LYS A 108 9.52 21.14 8.15
N SER A 109 8.65 21.57 7.24
CA SER A 109 7.93 20.70 6.31
C SER A 109 8.84 19.99 5.28
N SER A 110 10.11 20.41 5.17
CA SER A 110 11.11 19.84 4.28
C SER A 110 11.87 18.66 4.91
N GLN A 111 11.48 18.16 6.08
CA GLN A 111 12.09 16.95 6.62
C GLN A 111 11.53 15.70 5.90
N PRO A 112 12.37 14.67 5.65
CA PRO A 112 11.88 13.40 5.13
C PRO A 112 10.81 12.82 6.05
N ASN A 113 9.64 12.49 5.51
CA ASN A 113 8.59 11.81 6.25
C ASN A 113 8.60 10.31 5.91
N PHE A 114 9.49 9.57 6.57
CA PHE A 114 9.63 8.13 6.35
C PHE A 114 8.38 7.35 6.79
N GLU A 115 7.68 7.77 7.85
CA GLU A 115 6.43 7.11 8.28
C GLU A 115 5.39 7.12 7.17
N ARG A 116 5.14 8.27 6.54
CA ARG A 116 4.21 8.38 5.42
C ARG A 116 4.65 7.52 4.23
N LEU A 117 5.93 7.53 3.90
CA LEU A 117 6.48 6.75 2.79
C LEU A 117 6.30 5.25 3.02
N LEU A 118 6.74 4.75 4.19
CA LEU A 118 6.63 3.35 4.57
C LEU A 118 5.17 2.91 4.63
N SER A 119 4.30 3.72 5.23
CA SER A 119 2.87 3.41 5.30
C SER A 119 2.25 3.35 3.90
N SER A 120 2.61 4.28 3.02
CA SER A 120 2.15 4.29 1.62
C SER A 120 2.59 3.03 0.86
N GLN A 121 3.86 2.63 1.03
CA GLN A 121 4.38 1.40 0.42
C GLN A 121 3.66 0.15 0.96
N ALA A 122 3.51 0.06 2.28
CA ALA A 122 2.80 -1.05 2.91
C ALA A 122 1.35 -1.15 2.42
N LEU A 123 0.65 -0.02 2.29
CA LEU A 123 -0.70 0.02 1.74
C LEU A 123 -0.75 -0.53 0.31
N ILE A 124 0.14 -0.07 -0.56
CA ILE A 124 0.21 -0.55 -1.95
C ILE A 124 0.41 -2.07 -1.97
N MET A 125 1.33 -2.58 -1.16
CA MET A 125 1.64 -4.00 -1.10
C MET A 125 0.48 -4.83 -0.54
N VAL A 126 -0.25 -4.35 0.47
CA VAL A 126 -1.46 -5.01 0.99
C VAL A 126 -2.47 -5.21 -0.13
N PHE A 127 -2.78 -4.17 -0.90
CA PHE A 127 -3.72 -4.28 -2.02
C PHE A 127 -3.19 -5.15 -3.16
N ALA A 128 -1.89 -5.09 -3.47
CA ALA A 128 -1.30 -5.95 -4.49
C ALA A 128 -1.47 -7.44 -4.16
N PHE A 129 -1.26 -7.84 -2.89
CA PHE A 129 -1.47 -9.23 -2.48
C PHE A 129 -2.94 -9.62 -2.41
N VAL A 130 -3.84 -8.72 -1.98
CA VAL A 130 -5.29 -8.97 -2.04
C VAL A 130 -5.73 -9.19 -3.48
N GLU A 131 -5.29 -8.34 -4.42
CA GLU A 131 -5.62 -8.44 -5.84
C GLU A 131 -5.11 -9.75 -6.45
N ALA A 132 -3.86 -10.13 -6.17
CA ALA A 132 -3.30 -11.40 -6.60
C ALA A 132 -4.09 -12.60 -6.04
N PHE A 133 -4.38 -12.60 -4.74
CA PHE A 133 -5.17 -13.63 -4.08
C PHE A 133 -6.57 -13.78 -4.71
N LEU A 134 -7.25 -12.66 -4.97
CA LEU A 134 -8.57 -12.68 -5.60
C LEU A 134 -8.52 -13.20 -7.04
N ALA A 135 -7.50 -12.81 -7.81
CA ALA A 135 -7.30 -13.29 -9.17
C ALA A 135 -7.05 -14.80 -9.21
N ASP A 136 -6.18 -15.31 -8.33
CA ASP A 136 -5.86 -16.74 -8.25
C ASP A 136 -7.04 -17.55 -7.73
N THR A 137 -7.79 -17.03 -6.77
CA THR A 137 -9.06 -17.59 -6.32
C THR A 137 -10.03 -17.76 -7.49
N LEU A 138 -10.17 -16.74 -8.33
CA LEU A 138 -11.08 -16.79 -9.46
C LEU A 138 -10.60 -17.73 -10.57
N ARG A 139 -9.30 -17.77 -10.87
CA ARG A 139 -8.70 -18.77 -11.78
C ARG A 139 -9.01 -20.18 -11.33
N LEU A 140 -8.87 -20.42 -10.03
CA LEU A 140 -9.15 -21.71 -9.42
C LEU A 140 -10.64 -22.08 -9.55
N ILE A 141 -11.54 -21.17 -9.20
CA ILE A 141 -12.99 -21.38 -9.31
C ILE A 141 -13.36 -21.73 -10.75
N CYS A 142 -12.88 -20.95 -11.73
CA CYS A 142 -13.13 -21.21 -13.14
C CYS A 142 -12.55 -22.54 -13.63
N SER A 143 -11.48 -23.03 -13.00
CA SER A 143 -10.88 -24.32 -13.34
C SER A 143 -11.69 -25.50 -12.78
N VAL A 144 -12.30 -25.35 -11.60
CA VAL A 144 -13.17 -26.37 -10.99
C VAL A 144 -14.58 -26.34 -11.58
N ARG A 145 -15.07 -25.15 -11.94
CA ARG A 145 -16.42 -24.89 -12.47
C ARG A 145 -16.38 -24.00 -13.71
N PRO A 146 -15.95 -24.53 -14.88
CA PRO A 146 -15.85 -23.75 -16.12
C PRO A 146 -17.18 -23.13 -16.58
N GLU A 147 -18.31 -23.67 -16.15
CA GLU A 147 -19.64 -23.12 -16.44
C GLU A 147 -19.83 -21.67 -15.97
N ILE A 148 -19.03 -21.19 -15.01
CA ILE A 148 -19.03 -19.80 -14.53
C ILE A 148 -18.54 -18.81 -15.60
N LEU A 149 -17.74 -19.30 -16.56
CA LEU A 149 -17.27 -18.52 -17.71
C LEU A 149 -18.39 -18.24 -18.71
N LYS A 150 -19.57 -18.88 -18.57
CA LYS A 150 -20.76 -18.50 -19.32
C LYS A 150 -21.16 -17.09 -18.89
N THR A 151 -20.87 -16.14 -19.75
CA THR A 151 -21.28 -14.75 -19.60
C THR A 151 -22.11 -14.36 -20.81
N GLU A 152 -22.78 -13.22 -20.74
CA GLU A 152 -23.48 -12.65 -21.91
C GLU A 152 -22.50 -12.17 -22.99
N LYS A 153 -21.20 -12.14 -22.71
CA LYS A 153 -20.17 -11.74 -23.68
C LYS A 153 -20.07 -12.79 -24.78
N LYS A 154 -20.15 -12.32 -26.03
CA LYS A 154 -19.93 -13.14 -27.21
C LYS A 154 -18.45 -13.22 -27.52
N ILE A 155 -18.03 -14.37 -28.04
CA ILE A 155 -16.70 -14.55 -28.63
C ILE A 155 -16.85 -14.51 -30.14
N GLU A 156 -15.92 -13.85 -30.82
CA GLU A 156 -15.87 -13.86 -32.28
C GLU A 156 -15.45 -15.24 -32.78
N TRP A 157 -16.00 -15.65 -33.93
CA TRP A 157 -15.64 -16.94 -34.54
C TRP A 157 -14.15 -17.01 -34.89
N SER A 158 -13.55 -15.89 -35.31
CA SER A 158 -12.11 -15.81 -35.57
C SER A 158 -11.30 -16.21 -34.33
N THR A 159 -11.62 -15.64 -33.16
CA THR A 159 -10.96 -16.00 -31.89
C THR A 159 -11.19 -17.46 -31.52
N ALA A 160 -12.37 -18.02 -31.76
CA ALA A 160 -12.63 -19.44 -31.48
C ALA A 160 -11.78 -20.37 -32.36
N LEU A 161 -11.53 -19.98 -33.62
CA LEU A 161 -10.73 -20.73 -34.58
C LEU A 161 -9.21 -20.60 -34.37
N GLU A 162 -8.76 -19.68 -33.52
CA GLU A 162 -7.33 -19.53 -33.15
C GLU A 162 -6.82 -20.66 -32.25
N PHE A 163 -7.71 -21.47 -31.67
CA PHE A 163 -7.35 -22.53 -30.71
C PHE A 163 -7.60 -23.91 -31.30
N ASP A 164 -6.54 -24.74 -31.35
CA ASP A 164 -6.62 -26.12 -31.82
C ASP A 164 -7.42 -27.03 -30.88
N LYS A 165 -7.44 -26.69 -29.58
CA LYS A 165 -8.08 -27.46 -28.53
C LYS A 165 -9.06 -26.62 -27.73
N LYS A 166 -10.15 -27.25 -27.34
CA LYS A 166 -11.19 -26.63 -26.49
C LYS A 166 -10.62 -26.18 -25.14
N GLU A 167 -9.69 -26.94 -24.59
CA GLU A 167 -9.04 -26.65 -23.30
C GLU A 167 -8.25 -25.34 -23.34
N ASP A 168 -7.58 -25.07 -24.46
CA ASP A 168 -6.81 -23.84 -24.68
C ASP A 168 -7.74 -22.63 -24.80
N LEU A 169 -8.88 -22.78 -25.51
CA LEU A 169 -9.92 -21.75 -25.56
C LEU A 169 -10.50 -21.48 -24.15
N ILE A 170 -10.80 -22.51 -23.37
CA ILE A 170 -11.30 -22.34 -21.99
C ILE A 170 -10.27 -21.63 -21.12
N ALA A 171 -8.98 -21.98 -21.24
CA ALA A 171 -7.90 -21.31 -20.51
C ALA A 171 -7.79 -19.83 -20.89
N HIS A 172 -7.90 -19.51 -22.18
CA HIS A 172 -7.95 -18.13 -22.65
C HIS A 172 -9.15 -17.35 -22.08
N LEU A 173 -10.35 -17.94 -22.12
CA LEU A 173 -11.55 -17.32 -21.58
C LEU A 173 -11.46 -17.10 -20.06
N ARG A 174 -10.83 -18.03 -19.33
CA ARG A 174 -10.53 -17.87 -17.91
C ARG A 174 -9.64 -16.66 -17.65
N GLU A 175 -8.51 -16.54 -18.36
CA GLU A 175 -7.60 -15.41 -18.14
C GLU A 175 -8.26 -14.07 -18.51
N ARG A 176 -9.05 -14.02 -19.58
CA ARG A 176 -9.84 -12.83 -19.92
C ARG A 176 -10.86 -12.49 -18.84
N TYR A 177 -11.56 -13.50 -18.30
CA TYR A 177 -12.52 -13.31 -17.22
C TYR A 177 -11.85 -12.76 -15.94
N VAL A 178 -10.69 -13.29 -15.59
CA VAL A 178 -9.91 -12.85 -14.43
C VAL A 178 -9.34 -11.45 -14.63
N TYR A 179 -8.86 -11.14 -15.84
CA TYR A 179 -8.42 -9.80 -16.21
C TYR A 179 -9.54 -8.77 -16.09
N ASP A 180 -10.72 -9.06 -16.65
CA ASP A 180 -11.90 -8.19 -16.56
C ASP A 180 -12.32 -7.97 -15.10
N PHE A 181 -12.28 -9.02 -14.28
CA PHE A 181 -12.55 -8.93 -12.84
C PHE A 181 -11.52 -8.05 -12.11
N GLY A 182 -10.28 -8.03 -12.56
CA GLY A 182 -9.21 -7.17 -12.06
C GLY A 182 -9.47 -5.67 -12.26
N TRP A 183 -10.33 -5.27 -13.20
CA TRP A 183 -10.68 -3.85 -13.40
C TRP A 183 -11.78 -3.34 -12.47
N LEU A 184 -12.50 -4.24 -11.80
CA LEU A 184 -13.55 -3.87 -10.86
C LEU A 184 -12.96 -3.28 -9.57
N SER A 185 -13.67 -2.35 -8.94
CA SER A 185 -13.38 -1.91 -7.57
C SER A 185 -13.56 -3.05 -6.57
N LEU A 186 -12.95 -2.95 -5.39
CA LEU A 186 -13.08 -3.99 -4.36
C LEU A 186 -14.54 -4.27 -3.98
N ASP A 187 -15.38 -3.23 -3.87
CA ASP A 187 -16.80 -3.38 -3.57
C ASP A 187 -17.53 -4.17 -4.67
N GLU A 188 -17.26 -3.86 -5.93
CA GLU A 188 -17.82 -4.59 -7.08
C GLU A 188 -17.32 -6.03 -7.14
N ARG A 189 -16.03 -6.27 -6.85
CA ARG A 189 -15.47 -7.62 -6.74
C ARG A 189 -16.19 -8.44 -5.66
N VAL A 190 -16.37 -7.88 -4.46
CA VAL A 190 -17.09 -8.56 -3.37
C VAL A 190 -18.56 -8.81 -3.74
N LYS A 191 -19.25 -7.85 -4.35
CA LYS A 191 -20.61 -8.04 -4.88
C LYS A 191 -20.68 -9.13 -5.93
N HIS A 192 -19.70 -9.18 -6.84
CA HIS A 192 -19.61 -10.22 -7.85
C HIS A 192 -19.43 -11.61 -7.23
N LEU A 193 -18.51 -11.74 -6.27
CA LEU A 193 -18.28 -13.00 -5.54
C LEU A 193 -19.54 -13.47 -4.78
N ARG A 194 -20.24 -12.56 -4.11
CA ARG A 194 -21.51 -12.87 -3.41
C ARG A 194 -22.64 -13.21 -4.38
N GLY A 195 -22.89 -12.36 -5.37
CA GLY A 195 -24.06 -12.47 -6.24
C GLY A 195 -23.90 -13.54 -7.31
N LYS A 196 -22.81 -13.49 -8.08
CA LYS A 196 -22.61 -14.38 -9.23
C LYS A 196 -22.06 -15.73 -8.82
N LEU A 197 -21.12 -15.77 -7.87
CA LEU A 197 -20.50 -17.02 -7.43
C LEU A 197 -21.18 -17.60 -6.19
N GLY A 198 -22.09 -16.86 -5.54
CA GLY A 198 -22.82 -17.30 -4.35
C GLY A 198 -21.90 -17.60 -3.18
N LEU A 199 -20.84 -16.81 -2.98
CA LEU A 199 -19.95 -16.95 -1.83
C LEU A 199 -20.51 -16.25 -0.60
N GLU A 200 -20.43 -16.93 0.53
CA GLU A 200 -20.77 -16.43 1.87
C GLU A 200 -19.61 -15.64 2.47
N ILE A 201 -19.48 -14.37 2.07
CA ILE A 201 -18.45 -13.47 2.61
C ILE A 201 -19.05 -12.70 3.79
N ASN A 202 -18.63 -13.03 5.02
CA ASN A 202 -19.18 -12.49 6.27
C ASN A 202 -18.43 -11.26 6.81
N THR A 203 -17.54 -10.69 6.00
CA THR A 203 -16.69 -9.56 6.39
C THR A 203 -17.56 -8.36 6.79
N PRO A 204 -17.32 -7.73 7.95
CA PRO A 204 -18.13 -6.62 8.43
C PRO A 204 -18.19 -5.46 7.44
N THR A 205 -19.35 -4.83 7.31
CA THR A 205 -19.54 -3.66 6.43
C THR A 205 -18.58 -2.51 6.76
N SER A 206 -18.20 -2.34 8.03
CA SER A 206 -17.19 -1.36 8.45
C SER A 206 -15.83 -1.62 7.82
N ASP A 207 -15.45 -2.88 7.70
CA ASP A 207 -14.15 -3.31 7.19
C ASP A 207 -14.12 -3.18 5.67
N LEU A 208 -15.22 -3.54 5.00
CA LEU A 208 -15.38 -3.31 3.56
C LEU A 208 -15.33 -1.82 3.22
N LYS A 209 -15.99 -0.95 4.00
CA LYS A 209 -15.91 0.51 3.82
C LYS A 209 -14.49 1.04 4.05
N LEU A 210 -13.81 0.53 5.08
CA LEU A 210 -12.42 0.86 5.36
C LEU A 210 -11.52 0.50 4.17
N LEU A 211 -11.63 -0.74 3.66
CA LEU A 211 -10.85 -1.19 2.51
C LEU A 211 -11.16 -0.37 1.25
N LEU A 212 -12.43 -0.07 0.97
CA LEU A 212 -12.81 0.78 -0.17
C LEU A 212 -12.19 2.18 -0.07
N TRP A 213 -12.21 2.80 1.12
CA TRP A 213 -11.58 4.09 1.32
C TRP A 213 -10.06 4.02 1.05
N TRP A 214 -9.40 2.99 1.56
CA TRP A 214 -7.96 2.80 1.40
C TRP A 214 -7.55 2.38 -0.02
N GLU A 215 -8.42 1.68 -0.77
CA GLU A 215 -8.25 1.43 -2.21
C GLU A 215 -8.19 2.75 -2.98
N ASN A 216 -9.09 3.69 -2.66
CA ASN A 216 -9.11 5.01 -3.26
C ASN A 216 -7.85 5.83 -2.92
N VAL A 217 -7.34 5.70 -1.70
CA VAL A 217 -6.07 6.35 -1.30
C VAL A 217 -4.87 5.73 -2.01
N ARG A 218 -4.81 4.40 -2.13
CA ARG A 218 -3.77 3.69 -2.89
C ARG A 218 -3.71 4.18 -4.34
N HIS A 219 -4.87 4.36 -4.99
CA HIS A 219 -4.94 4.95 -6.33
C HIS A 219 -4.26 6.32 -6.38
N VAL A 220 -4.57 7.21 -5.43
CA VAL A 220 -3.98 8.56 -5.38
C VAL A 220 -2.48 8.52 -5.06
N ILE A 221 -2.03 7.59 -4.22
CA ILE A 221 -0.60 7.38 -3.95
C ILE A 221 0.15 7.05 -5.24
N ILE A 222 -0.37 6.10 -6.03
CA ILE A 222 0.25 5.64 -7.27
C ILE A 222 0.25 6.73 -8.35
N HIS A 223 -0.89 7.41 -8.54
CA HIS A 223 -1.08 8.28 -9.70
C HIS A 223 -0.82 9.78 -9.41
N ASN A 224 -0.85 10.22 -8.15
CA ASN A 224 -0.72 11.63 -7.78
C ASN A 224 0.21 11.88 -6.59
N GLY A 225 1.18 10.98 -6.35
CA GLY A 225 2.15 11.10 -5.24
C GLY A 225 1.52 11.16 -3.84
N GLY A 226 0.28 10.67 -3.73
CA GLY A 226 -0.50 10.68 -2.49
C GLY A 226 -1.00 12.08 -2.12
N ARG A 227 -1.20 12.98 -3.08
CA ARG A 227 -1.78 14.31 -2.86
C ARG A 227 -3.27 14.33 -3.24
N VAL A 228 -4.07 15.04 -2.46
CA VAL A 228 -5.51 15.16 -2.68
C VAL A 228 -5.78 15.84 -4.03
N SER A 229 -6.53 15.17 -4.90
CA SER A 229 -7.01 15.73 -6.18
C SER A 229 -8.51 16.05 -6.10
N GLN A 230 -9.00 16.86 -7.06
CA GLN A 230 -10.44 17.11 -7.18
C GLN A 230 -11.21 15.81 -7.45
N GLU A 231 -10.66 14.93 -8.30
CA GLU A 231 -11.26 13.63 -8.60
C GLU A 231 -11.39 12.75 -7.35
N PHE A 232 -10.34 12.68 -6.53
CA PHE A 232 -10.39 11.93 -5.26
C PHE A 232 -11.50 12.45 -4.36
N ARG A 233 -11.61 13.77 -4.17
CA ARG A 233 -12.68 14.38 -3.35
C ARG A 233 -14.07 14.09 -3.89
N THR A 234 -14.26 14.19 -5.20
CA THR A 234 -15.54 13.87 -5.84
C THR A 234 -15.92 12.40 -5.60
N ARG A 235 -14.96 11.48 -5.72
CA ARG A 235 -15.18 10.04 -5.58
C ARG A 235 -15.43 9.60 -4.13
N THR A 236 -14.71 10.17 -3.17
CA THR A 236 -14.80 9.78 -1.75
C THR A 236 -15.80 10.63 -0.95
N GLY A 237 -16.16 11.82 -1.43
CA GLY A 237 -16.96 12.79 -0.69
C GLY A 237 -16.19 13.54 0.40
N GLU A 238 -14.86 13.35 0.51
CA GLU A 238 -14.03 13.99 1.53
C GLU A 238 -13.85 15.49 1.24
N SER A 239 -14.67 16.32 1.90
CA SER A 239 -14.62 17.77 1.72
C SER A 239 -13.59 18.45 2.62
N ASP A 240 -13.17 17.80 3.70
CA ASP A 240 -12.30 18.36 4.73
C ASP A 240 -10.80 18.28 4.36
N LEU A 241 -10.43 17.54 3.32
CA LEU A 241 -9.06 17.42 2.84
C LEU A 241 -8.74 18.49 1.78
N PRO A 242 -7.77 19.40 2.02
CA PRO A 242 -7.40 20.43 1.06
C PRO A 242 -6.78 19.84 -0.21
N ILE A 243 -7.15 20.35 -1.38
CA ILE A 243 -6.56 19.92 -2.66
C ILE A 243 -5.08 20.30 -2.70
N GLY A 244 -4.26 19.37 -3.19
CA GLY A 244 -2.81 19.52 -3.26
C GLY A 244 -2.08 19.04 -2.00
N ASP A 245 -2.75 18.96 -0.85
CA ASP A 245 -2.13 18.48 0.38
C ASP A 245 -1.88 16.97 0.33
N PRO A 246 -0.83 16.47 1.02
CA PRO A 246 -0.62 15.04 1.16
C PRO A 246 -1.77 14.41 1.96
N ILE A 247 -2.29 13.27 1.48
CA ILE A 247 -3.24 12.45 2.24
C ILE A 247 -2.52 11.93 3.49
N PRO A 248 -3.09 12.11 4.70
CA PRO A 248 -2.52 11.57 5.91
C PRO A 248 -2.68 10.04 5.93
N ILE A 249 -1.59 9.35 6.25
CA ILE A 249 -1.55 7.90 6.39
C ILE A 249 -0.54 7.56 7.47
N THR A 250 -0.95 6.72 8.41
CA THR A 250 -0.15 6.34 9.58
C THR A 250 0.05 4.84 9.65
N PHE A 251 1.00 4.38 10.45
CA PHE A 251 1.22 2.96 10.68
C PHE A 251 -0.04 2.25 11.23
N LYS A 252 -0.79 2.92 12.13
CA LYS A 252 -2.04 2.40 12.70
C LYS A 252 -3.11 2.17 11.63
N ASP A 253 -3.11 2.98 10.58
CA ASP A 253 -4.03 2.82 9.47
C ASP A 253 -3.71 1.57 8.65
N ILE A 254 -2.41 1.33 8.41
CA ILE A 254 -1.93 0.13 7.72
C ILE A 254 -2.31 -1.12 8.48
N GLU A 255 -2.10 -1.11 9.79
CA GLU A 255 -2.43 -2.21 10.68
C GLU A 255 -3.93 -2.59 10.60
N LYS A 256 -4.82 -1.59 10.70
CA LYS A 256 -6.28 -1.80 10.57
C LYS A 256 -6.66 -2.30 9.18
N THR A 257 -6.08 -1.71 8.14
CA THR A 257 -6.36 -2.08 6.75
C THR A 257 -5.92 -3.50 6.46
N SER A 258 -4.74 -3.88 6.92
CA SER A 258 -4.18 -5.23 6.76
C SER A 258 -5.01 -6.26 7.51
N THR A 259 -5.49 -5.92 8.71
CA THR A 259 -6.43 -6.76 9.47
C THR A 259 -7.74 -6.96 8.71
N ALA A 260 -8.34 -5.88 8.20
CA ALA A 260 -9.56 -5.96 7.40
C ALA A 260 -9.36 -6.80 6.12
N ALA A 261 -8.23 -6.62 5.42
CA ALA A 261 -7.87 -7.38 4.23
C ALA A 261 -7.67 -8.88 4.54
N ALA A 262 -7.01 -9.20 5.65
CA ALA A 262 -6.84 -10.58 6.10
C ALA A 262 -8.18 -11.25 6.43
N LEU A 263 -9.10 -10.54 7.10
CA LEU A 263 -10.45 -11.04 7.38
C LEU A 263 -11.24 -11.29 6.10
N LEU A 264 -11.18 -10.36 5.13
CA LEU A 264 -11.82 -10.54 3.82
C LEU A 264 -11.27 -11.77 3.09
N ALA A 265 -9.95 -11.92 3.00
CA ALA A 265 -9.33 -13.05 2.35
C ALA A 265 -9.67 -14.38 3.06
N ALA A 266 -9.71 -14.38 4.39
CA ALA A 266 -10.09 -15.53 5.19
C ALA A 266 -11.53 -16.00 4.93
N ASP A 267 -12.48 -15.07 4.86
CA ASP A 267 -13.88 -15.37 4.56
C ASP A 267 -14.04 -15.92 3.14
N ILE A 268 -13.33 -15.33 2.16
CA ILE A 268 -13.32 -15.82 0.77
C ILE A 268 -12.70 -17.22 0.71
N PHE A 269 -11.56 -17.43 1.37
CA PHE A 269 -10.90 -18.73 1.41
C PHE A 269 -11.78 -19.82 2.02
N GLU A 270 -12.45 -19.54 3.15
CA GLU A 270 -13.42 -20.46 3.74
C GLU A 270 -14.56 -20.75 2.77
N SER A 271 -15.21 -19.70 2.25
CA SER A 271 -16.42 -19.87 1.46
C SER A 271 -16.14 -20.64 0.18
N VAL A 272 -15.01 -20.39 -0.49
CA VAL A 272 -14.59 -21.16 -1.66
C VAL A 272 -14.22 -22.59 -1.29
N SER A 273 -13.48 -22.80 -0.19
CA SER A 273 -13.13 -24.15 0.29
C SER A 273 -14.35 -24.99 0.58
N ASN A 274 -15.37 -24.40 1.21
CA ASN A 274 -16.61 -25.10 1.49
C ASN A 274 -17.43 -25.35 0.22
N LYS A 275 -17.66 -24.32 -0.60
CA LYS A 275 -18.58 -24.40 -1.73
C LYS A 275 -18.05 -25.21 -2.92
N PHE A 276 -16.76 -25.11 -3.21
CA PHE A 276 -16.18 -25.69 -4.42
C PHE A 276 -15.34 -26.94 -4.15
N PHE A 277 -15.03 -27.25 -2.89
CA PHE A 277 -14.22 -28.40 -2.49
C PHE A 277 -14.81 -29.23 -1.34
N ASP A 278 -16.02 -28.91 -0.89
CA ASP A 278 -16.74 -29.61 0.19
C ASP A 278 -15.93 -29.73 1.49
N LYS A 279 -15.07 -28.74 1.77
CA LYS A 279 -14.21 -28.76 2.96
C LYS A 279 -14.94 -28.30 4.20
N THR A 280 -14.74 -29.06 5.26
CA THR A 280 -15.29 -28.76 6.57
C THR A 280 -14.50 -27.65 7.25
N ARG A 281 -15.15 -26.97 8.20
CA ARG A 281 -14.49 -25.96 9.01
C ARG A 281 -13.28 -26.52 9.77
N ALA A 282 -13.31 -27.78 10.20
CA ALA A 282 -12.19 -28.41 10.91
C ALA A 282 -10.93 -28.50 10.04
N GLU A 283 -11.08 -28.87 8.76
CA GLU A 283 -9.97 -28.92 7.78
C GLU A 283 -9.40 -27.52 7.47
N ILE A 284 -10.25 -26.50 7.54
CA ILE A 284 -9.90 -25.11 7.22
C ILE A 284 -9.25 -24.38 8.42
N THR A 285 -9.72 -24.63 9.65
CA THR A 285 -9.42 -23.79 10.84
C THR A 285 -7.95 -23.76 11.21
N GLY A 286 -7.17 -24.79 10.88
CA GLY A 286 -5.71 -24.81 11.09
C GLY A 286 -4.93 -23.77 10.28
N LEU A 287 -5.59 -23.01 9.42
CA LEU A 287 -4.98 -22.04 8.50
C LEU A 287 -5.44 -20.60 8.74
N ILE A 288 -6.55 -20.40 9.46
CA ILE A 288 -7.19 -19.09 9.55
C ILE A 288 -7.17 -18.57 10.99
N LEU A 289 -6.45 -17.48 11.21
CA LEU A 289 -6.60 -16.65 12.40
C LEU A 289 -7.87 -15.79 12.26
N ARG A 290 -9.03 -16.35 12.65
CA ARG A 290 -10.33 -15.63 12.53
C ARG A 290 -10.67 -14.68 13.65
N SER A 291 -10.08 -14.86 14.82
CA SER A 291 -10.62 -14.19 16.00
C SER A 291 -9.97 -12.83 16.17
N ARG A 292 -10.74 -11.78 15.88
CA ARG A 292 -10.49 -10.42 16.41
C ARG A 292 -10.28 -10.43 17.92
N ASP A 293 -10.92 -11.36 18.63
CA ASP A 293 -10.77 -11.50 20.08
C ASP A 293 -9.40 -12.07 20.47
N LYS A 294 -8.73 -12.77 19.55
CA LYS A 294 -7.33 -13.19 19.73
C LYS A 294 -6.34 -12.13 19.24
N LEU A 295 -6.79 -11.10 18.53
CA LEU A 295 -5.95 -9.94 18.25
C LEU A 295 -5.74 -9.14 19.54
N PRO A 296 -4.54 -8.57 19.75
CA PRO A 296 -4.27 -7.62 20.81
C PRO A 296 -5.38 -6.56 20.92
N LYS A 297 -5.72 -6.10 22.13
CA LYS A 297 -6.84 -5.16 22.35
C LYS A 297 -6.74 -3.90 21.49
N TYR A 298 -5.54 -3.39 21.23
CA TYR A 298 -5.31 -2.19 20.42
C TYR A 298 -5.62 -2.37 18.92
N LEU A 299 -5.66 -3.63 18.46
CA LEU A 299 -6.02 -4.04 17.09
C LEU A 299 -7.52 -4.22 16.89
N ARG A 300 -8.28 -4.31 18.00
CA ARG A 300 -9.73 -4.41 17.91
C ARG A 300 -10.24 -3.04 17.48
N ILE A 301 -10.80 -2.97 16.27
CA ILE A 301 -11.60 -1.84 15.85
C ILE A 301 -12.81 -1.82 16.78
N GLU A 302 -12.73 -1.05 17.86
CA GLU A 302 -13.93 -0.68 18.59
C GLU A 302 -14.86 -0.07 17.55
N SER A 303 -16.08 -0.59 17.43
CA SER A 303 -17.13 0.02 16.64
C SER A 303 -17.42 1.38 17.29
N SER A 304 -16.57 2.37 17.00
CA SER A 304 -16.68 3.70 17.53
C SER A 304 -17.99 4.23 16.98
N GLY A 305 -18.98 4.35 17.85
CA GLY A 305 -20.15 5.18 17.59
C GLY A 305 -19.63 6.51 17.07
N THR A 306 -20.04 6.84 15.84
CA THR A 306 -20.01 8.18 15.24
C THR A 306 -18.96 9.11 15.86
N THR A 307 -17.72 9.02 15.35
CA THR A 307 -16.68 10.02 15.62
C THR A 307 -17.23 11.39 15.22
N LYS A 308 -17.77 12.14 16.18
CA LYS A 308 -18.02 13.56 16.02
C LYS A 308 -16.67 14.21 15.74
N THR A 309 -16.45 14.63 14.51
CA THR A 309 -15.35 15.50 14.13
C THR A 309 -15.33 16.68 15.09
N LYS A 310 -14.30 16.75 15.94
CA LYS A 310 -14.02 17.94 16.76
C LYS A 310 -13.75 19.08 15.79
N LYS A 311 -14.76 19.90 15.50
CA LYS A 311 -14.62 21.21 14.87
C LYS A 311 -13.66 22.04 15.74
N THR A 312 -12.38 22.09 15.36
CA THR A 312 -11.44 23.09 15.83
C THR A 312 -11.89 24.43 15.29
N ARG A 313 -12.68 25.14 16.08
CA ARG A 313 -13.18 26.49 15.82
C ARG A 313 -11.99 27.44 15.80
N ARG A 314 -11.39 27.68 14.62
CA ARG A 314 -10.48 28.81 14.41
C ARG A 314 -11.27 30.09 14.70
N LYS A 315 -10.89 30.81 15.77
CA LYS A 315 -11.41 32.16 16.04
C LYS A 315 -10.93 33.09 14.93
N SER A 316 -11.85 33.68 14.19
CA SER A 316 -11.56 34.81 13.30
C SER A 316 -11.07 36.01 14.13
N PRO A 317 -10.09 36.81 13.66
CA PRO A 317 -9.73 38.06 14.29
C PRO A 317 -10.88 39.06 14.14
N ALA A 318 -11.24 39.72 15.24
CA ALA A 318 -12.23 40.79 15.24
C ALA A 318 -11.70 42.01 14.47
N ALA A 319 -12.45 42.45 13.47
CA ALA A 319 -12.24 43.73 12.81
C ALA A 319 -12.58 44.86 13.79
N HIS A 320 -11.58 45.65 14.19
CA HIS A 320 -11.78 46.95 14.82
C HIS A 320 -12.11 47.98 13.73
N ASN A 321 -13.39 48.35 13.63
CA ASN A 321 -13.79 49.58 12.95
C ASN A 321 -13.82 50.71 13.99
N LYS A 322 -12.88 51.65 13.86
CA LYS A 322 -12.99 52.97 14.50
C LYS A 322 -13.80 53.89 13.59
N LYS A 323 -14.91 54.41 14.11
CA LYS A 323 -15.36 55.78 13.85
C LYS A 323 -15.35 56.49 15.20
#